data_AF-A0A1P8KAY6-F1
#
_entry.id   AF-A0A1P8KAY6-F1
#
_cell.length_a   1.000
_cell.length_b   1.000
_cell.length_c   1.000
_cell.angle_alpha   90.00
_cell.angle_beta   90.00
_cell.angle_gamma   90.00
#
_symmetry.space_group_name_H-M   'P 1'
#
loop_
_entity.id
_entity.type
_entity.pdbx_description
1 polymer ?
#
loop_
_entity_poly.entity_id
_entity_poly.type
_entity_poly.pdbx_seq_one_letter_code
_entity_poly.pdbx_strand_id
1 'polypeptide(L)'
;MRSKTWLFEAALNAGELFTAEAGFRGICAKTAESTRVHLEAKALLVVCLIRQKKISEAEPLIAKVLQGKSIKDAARRRSFIESVTSRYQLESYISAVRDRLHEPLLPDSIDAEAIEAVKTKTEDELYAQIAAALPRDVIEFVFRVDRASREKLTMTEVLYLPAPAMLEKKVEQGRSFFASLKLVIWTSLCDPQSEIYKAWYTNGMAHVLNKKYYAIAVSAALLDLGFAAKAVAVPVTALFMKLGVEVYCDRYKPGEILDGRDEKRPS
;
A
#
# COMPACT_ATOMS: atom_id res chain seq x y z
N MET A 1 -5.29 6.06 25.80
CA MET A 1 -4.79 4.96 24.95
C MET A 1 -4.92 5.27 23.46
N ARG A 2 -6.04 5.84 22.97
CA ARG A 2 -6.21 6.28 21.57
C ARG A 2 -5.05 7.15 21.03
N SER A 3 -4.65 8.20 21.77
CA SER A 3 -3.52 9.05 21.35
C SER A 3 -2.18 8.30 21.27
N LYS A 4 -2.01 7.22 22.04
CA LYS A 4 -0.83 6.36 21.94
C LYS A 4 -0.89 5.47 20.69
N THR A 5 -2.08 5.00 20.30
CA THR A 5 -2.27 4.29 19.02
C THR A 5 -1.83 5.18 17.85
N TRP A 6 -2.23 6.45 17.84
CA TRP A 6 -1.83 7.42 16.81
C TRP A 6 -0.32 7.70 16.80
N LEU A 7 0.30 7.83 17.98
CA LEU A 7 1.75 8.00 18.07
C LEU A 7 2.50 6.83 17.43
N PHE A 8 2.09 5.58 17.72
CA PHE A 8 2.74 4.41 17.15
C PHE A 8 2.37 4.16 15.68
N GLU A 9 1.22 4.64 15.22
CA GLU A 9 0.87 4.67 13.79
C GLU A 9 1.75 5.67 13.03
N ALA A 10 2.03 6.84 13.60
CA ALA A 10 2.99 7.78 13.03
C ALA A 10 4.41 7.17 12.97
N ALA A 11 4.85 6.49 14.04
CA ALA A 11 6.12 5.76 14.04
C ALA A 11 6.14 4.66 12.96
N LEU A 12 5.06 3.89 12.81
CA LEU A 12 4.92 2.88 11.76
C LEU A 12 5.07 3.51 10.36
N ASN A 13 4.36 4.61 10.11
CA ASN A 13 4.39 5.32 8.83
C ASN A 13 5.76 5.94 8.55
N ALA A 14 6.51 6.35 9.58
CA ALA A 14 7.89 6.82 9.47
C ALA A 14 8.93 5.70 9.28
N GLY A 15 8.52 4.42 9.33
CA GLY A 15 9.43 3.27 9.18
C GLY A 15 10.10 2.82 10.48
N GLU A 16 9.74 3.39 11.63
CA GLU A 16 10.25 3.03 12.96
C GLU A 16 9.58 1.74 13.48
N LEU A 17 9.78 0.63 12.75
CA LEU A 17 9.01 -0.61 12.91
C LEU A 17 9.13 -1.25 14.29
N PHE A 18 10.32 -1.22 14.90
CA PHE A 18 10.54 -1.80 16.23
C PHE A 18 9.83 -1.01 17.33
N THR A 19 9.91 0.32 17.25
CA THR A 19 9.21 1.24 18.17
C THR A 19 7.70 1.08 18.04
N ALA A 20 7.20 1.03 16.81
CA ALA A 20 5.78 0.82 16.53
C ALA A 20 5.29 -0.54 17.04
N GLU A 21 6.03 -1.62 16.75
CA GLU A 21 5.68 -2.97 17.20
C GLU A 21 5.58 -3.04 18.73
N ALA A 22 6.63 -2.59 19.43
CA ALA A 22 6.65 -2.57 20.90
C ALA A 22 5.49 -1.74 21.47
N GLY A 23 5.20 -0.60 20.85
CA GLY A 23 4.08 0.27 21.20
C GLY A 23 2.73 -0.41 21.08
N PHE A 24 2.43 -1.03 19.94
CA PHE A 24 1.16 -1.73 19.73
C PHE A 24 1.01 -2.95 20.63
N ARG A 25 2.07 -3.75 20.83
CA ARG A 25 2.05 -4.85 21.81
C ARG A 25 1.72 -4.34 23.21
N GLY A 26 2.32 -3.22 23.62
CA GLY A 26 2.02 -2.56 24.89
C GLY A 26 0.57 -2.06 25.01
N ILE A 27 -0.02 -1.58 23.93
CA ILE A 27 -1.45 -1.19 23.91
C ILE A 27 -2.33 -2.43 24.03
N CYS A 28 -2.07 -3.49 23.26
CA CYS A 28 -2.83 -4.74 23.34
C CYS A 28 -2.78 -5.35 24.74
N ALA A 29 -1.64 -5.29 25.43
CA ALA A 29 -1.49 -5.78 26.81
C ALA A 29 -2.26 -4.96 27.85
N LYS A 30 -2.50 -3.66 27.59
CA LYS A 30 -3.12 -2.71 28.54
C LYS A 30 -4.58 -2.40 28.22
N THR A 31 -5.15 -3.03 27.20
CA THR A 31 -6.54 -2.78 26.77
C THR A 31 -7.29 -4.10 26.65
N ALA A 32 -8.56 -4.11 27.05
CA ALA A 32 -9.38 -5.31 26.97
C ALA A 32 -9.70 -5.68 25.51
N GLU A 33 -9.70 -6.99 25.20
CA GLU A 33 -9.91 -7.50 23.83
C GLU A 33 -11.26 -7.11 23.22
N SER A 34 -12.25 -6.81 24.05
CA SER A 34 -13.58 -6.35 23.65
C SER A 34 -13.61 -4.89 23.15
N THR A 35 -12.52 -4.14 23.32
CA THR A 35 -12.47 -2.72 22.98
C THR A 35 -12.03 -2.48 21.54
N ARG A 36 -12.59 -1.46 20.90
CA ARG A 36 -12.19 -1.05 19.54
C ARG A 36 -10.71 -0.65 19.47
N VAL A 37 -10.19 0.00 20.53
CA VAL A 37 -8.77 0.40 20.60
C VAL A 37 -7.84 -0.82 20.57
N HIS A 38 -8.21 -1.90 21.26
CA HIS A 38 -7.45 -3.15 21.21
C HIS A 38 -7.45 -3.75 19.81
N LEU A 39 -8.61 -3.77 19.14
CA LEU A 39 -8.76 -4.28 17.79
C LEU A 39 -7.91 -3.49 16.77
N GLU A 40 -7.98 -2.17 16.84
CA GLU A 40 -7.24 -1.23 15.99
C GLU A 40 -5.73 -1.36 16.19
N ALA A 41 -5.25 -1.40 17.44
CA ALA A 41 -3.84 -1.60 17.74
C ALA A 41 -3.33 -2.97 17.25
N LYS A 42 -4.16 -4.03 17.37
CA LYS A 42 -3.83 -5.35 16.85
C LYS A 42 -3.75 -5.36 15.33
N ALA A 43 -4.60 -4.60 14.64
CA ALA A 43 -4.54 -4.46 13.19
C ALA A 43 -3.25 -3.77 12.72
N LEU A 44 -2.84 -2.70 13.40
CA LEU A 44 -1.58 -2.02 13.09
C LEU A 44 -0.35 -2.86 13.48
N LEU A 45 -0.44 -3.67 14.53
CA LEU A 45 0.60 -4.66 14.87
C LEU A 45 0.80 -5.68 13.74
N VAL A 46 -0.28 -6.15 13.10
CA VAL A 46 -0.17 -7.02 11.91
C VAL A 46 0.63 -6.34 10.81
N VAL A 47 0.37 -5.06 10.52
CA VAL A 47 1.14 -4.30 9.51
C VAL A 47 2.62 -4.26 9.88
N CYS A 48 2.97 -4.02 11.15
CA CYS A 48 4.36 -4.03 11.61
C CYS A 48 5.03 -5.38 11.33
N LEU A 49 4.36 -6.49 11.63
CA LEU A 49 4.89 -7.84 11.42
C LEU A 49 5.04 -8.16 9.93
N ILE A 50 4.09 -7.74 9.10
CA ILE A 50 4.18 -7.88 7.63
C ILE A 50 5.41 -7.12 7.10
N ARG A 51 5.60 -5.85 7.52
CA ARG A 51 6.77 -5.04 7.13
C ARG A 51 8.10 -5.63 7.56
N GLN A 52 8.12 -6.33 8.70
CA GLN A 52 9.29 -7.05 9.20
C GLN A 52 9.43 -8.47 8.63
N LYS A 53 8.61 -8.86 7.65
CA LYS A 53 8.59 -10.20 7.03
C LYS A 53 8.31 -11.34 8.06
N LYS A 54 7.75 -11.03 9.23
CA LYS A 54 7.38 -11.98 10.31
C LYS A 54 5.99 -12.58 10.09
N ILE A 55 5.74 -13.19 8.93
CA ILE A 55 4.40 -13.69 8.55
C ILE A 55 3.84 -14.68 9.58
N SER A 56 4.67 -15.61 10.07
CA SER A 56 4.21 -16.64 11.00
C SER A 56 3.64 -16.07 12.31
N GLU A 57 4.09 -14.88 12.73
CA GLU A 57 3.50 -14.16 13.86
C GLU A 57 2.26 -13.34 13.45
N ALA A 58 2.22 -12.84 12.21
CA ALA A 58 1.12 -12.03 11.70
C ALA A 58 -0.16 -12.85 11.46
N GLU A 59 -0.04 -14.05 10.88
CA GLU A 59 -1.16 -14.96 10.54
C GLU A 59 -2.17 -15.17 11.68
N PRO A 60 -1.77 -15.56 12.91
CA PRO A 60 -2.73 -15.72 14.01
C PRO A 60 -3.35 -14.40 14.47
N LEU A 61 -2.67 -13.26 14.28
CA LEU A 61 -3.22 -11.94 14.63
C LEU A 61 -4.21 -11.43 13.59
N ILE A 62 -3.99 -11.71 12.30
CA ILE A 62 -4.96 -11.45 11.22
C ILE A 62 -6.30 -12.10 11.58
N ALA A 63 -6.28 -13.38 11.96
CA ALA A 63 -7.48 -14.10 12.38
C ALA A 63 -8.21 -13.39 13.53
N LYS A 64 -7.47 -13.00 14.57
CA LYS A 64 -8.05 -12.30 15.74
C LYS A 64 -8.64 -10.93 15.39
N VAL A 65 -8.08 -10.21 14.42
CA VAL A 65 -8.61 -8.92 13.95
C VAL A 65 -9.90 -9.13 13.15
N LEU A 66 -9.92 -10.12 12.27
CA LEU A 66 -11.08 -10.42 11.43
C LEU A 66 -12.23 -11.10 12.17
N GLN A 67 -11.97 -11.72 13.32
CA GLN A 67 -13.00 -12.30 14.19
C GLN A 67 -13.45 -11.35 15.31
N GLY A 68 -12.75 -10.22 15.50
CA GLY A 68 -13.04 -9.25 16.56
C GLY A 68 -14.43 -8.64 16.46
N LYS A 69 -15.19 -8.68 17.57
CA LYS A 69 -16.59 -8.19 17.64
C LYS A 69 -16.74 -6.81 18.28
N SER A 70 -15.65 -6.06 18.44
CA SER A 70 -15.67 -4.75 19.10
C SER A 70 -16.37 -3.66 18.28
N ILE A 71 -16.55 -3.86 16.97
CA ILE A 71 -17.33 -2.99 16.08
C ILE A 71 -18.67 -3.68 15.83
N LYS A 72 -19.74 -3.17 16.45
CA LYS A 72 -21.08 -3.78 16.42
C LYS A 72 -21.90 -3.40 15.19
N ASP A 73 -21.68 -2.20 14.67
CA ASP A 73 -22.38 -1.71 13.49
C ASP A 73 -21.89 -2.44 12.23
N ALA A 74 -22.82 -3.00 11.45
CA ALA A 74 -22.51 -3.86 10.32
C ALA A 74 -21.79 -3.10 9.18
N ALA A 75 -22.21 -1.87 8.88
CA ALA A 75 -21.61 -1.06 7.83
C ALA A 75 -20.16 -0.66 8.20
N ARG A 76 -19.94 -0.19 9.43
CA ARG A 76 -18.60 0.11 9.96
C ARG A 76 -17.74 -1.14 10.07
N ARG A 77 -18.32 -2.29 10.43
CA ARG A 77 -17.59 -3.57 10.49
C ARG A 77 -17.10 -3.98 9.11
N ARG A 78 -17.96 -3.88 8.10
CA ARG A 78 -17.62 -4.14 6.70
C ARG A 78 -16.49 -3.22 6.22
N SER A 79 -16.65 -1.91 6.37
CA SER A 79 -15.62 -0.93 5.99
C SER A 79 -14.29 -1.18 6.69
N PHE A 80 -14.32 -1.56 7.98
CA PHE A 80 -13.11 -1.94 8.71
C PHE A 80 -12.44 -3.18 8.10
N ILE A 81 -13.19 -4.25 7.82
CA ILE A 81 -12.64 -5.48 7.21
C ILE A 81 -12.02 -5.17 5.84
N GLU A 82 -12.73 -4.42 4.98
CA GLU A 82 -12.25 -4.01 3.66
C GLU A 82 -10.95 -3.20 3.78
N SER A 83 -10.89 -2.23 4.71
CA SER A 83 -9.72 -1.38 4.93
C SER A 83 -8.51 -2.18 5.44
N VAL A 84 -8.68 -3.02 6.49
CA VAL A 84 -7.54 -3.77 7.05
C VAL A 84 -6.99 -4.80 6.09
N THR A 85 -7.87 -5.51 5.38
CA THR A 85 -7.42 -6.55 4.44
C THR A 85 -6.76 -5.95 3.20
N SER A 86 -7.31 -4.85 2.67
CA SER A 86 -6.66 -4.05 1.64
C SER A 86 -5.28 -3.59 2.11
N ARG A 87 -5.17 -2.99 3.31
CA ARG A 87 -3.88 -2.53 3.82
C ARG A 87 -2.89 -3.68 3.99
N TYR A 88 -3.28 -4.83 4.55
CA TYR A 88 -2.40 -5.98 4.68
C TYR A 88 -1.88 -6.47 3.31
N GLN A 89 -2.74 -6.50 2.30
CA GLN A 89 -2.36 -6.89 0.95
C GLN A 89 -1.36 -5.89 0.35
N LEU A 90 -1.62 -4.58 0.43
CA LEU A 90 -0.70 -3.56 -0.09
C LEU A 90 0.66 -3.61 0.62
N GLU A 91 0.64 -3.71 1.95
CA GLU A 91 1.86 -3.82 2.76
C GLU A 91 2.64 -5.10 2.44
N SER A 92 1.95 -6.20 2.13
CA SER A 92 2.60 -7.46 1.77
C SER A 92 3.36 -7.36 0.44
N TYR A 93 2.84 -6.64 -0.55
CA TYR A 93 3.58 -6.36 -1.79
C TYR A 93 4.85 -5.56 -1.50
N ILE A 94 4.70 -4.40 -0.86
CA ILE A 94 5.81 -3.49 -0.56
C ILE A 94 6.90 -4.17 0.27
N SER A 95 6.50 -4.96 1.27
CA SER A 95 7.44 -5.66 2.14
C SER A 95 8.17 -6.78 1.42
N ALA A 96 7.49 -7.50 0.53
CA ALA A 96 8.07 -8.64 -0.17
C ALA A 96 9.05 -8.23 -1.26
N VAL A 97 8.79 -7.13 -1.99
CA VAL A 97 9.70 -6.60 -3.02
C VAL A 97 10.93 -5.89 -2.46
N ARG A 98 10.91 -5.53 -1.17
CA ARG A 98 11.98 -4.76 -0.55
C ARG A 98 13.33 -5.49 -0.60
N ASP A 99 14.35 -4.77 -1.06
CA ASP A 99 15.76 -5.19 -1.21
C ASP A 99 15.96 -6.38 -2.17
N ARG A 100 15.18 -6.47 -3.26
CA ARG A 100 15.19 -7.63 -4.17
C ARG A 100 15.80 -7.39 -5.53
N LEU A 101 15.68 -6.19 -6.09
CA LEU A 101 16.11 -5.90 -7.46
C LEU A 101 16.95 -4.62 -7.48
N HIS A 102 18.08 -4.69 -8.15
CA HIS A 102 19.07 -3.62 -8.20
C HIS A 102 19.51 -3.43 -9.65
N GLU A 103 18.69 -2.75 -10.44
CA GLU A 103 19.03 -2.27 -11.77
C GLU A 103 19.15 -0.73 -11.75
N PRO A 104 20.02 -0.15 -12.59
CA PRO A 104 20.05 1.30 -12.75
C PRO A 104 18.70 1.83 -13.27
N LEU A 105 18.01 2.64 -12.46
CA LEU A 105 16.84 3.38 -12.89
C LEU A 105 17.26 4.76 -13.38
N LEU A 106 17.41 4.90 -14.71
CA LEU A 106 17.72 6.16 -15.36
C LEU A 106 16.41 6.86 -15.76
N PRO A 107 16.04 8.00 -15.14
CA PRO A 107 14.76 8.66 -15.40
C PRO A 107 14.54 9.02 -16.87
N ASP A 108 15.59 9.42 -17.60
CA ASP A 108 15.48 9.75 -19.01
C ASP A 108 15.10 8.56 -19.89
N SER A 109 15.66 7.38 -19.61
CA SER A 109 15.32 6.16 -20.34
C SER A 109 13.92 5.67 -19.97
N ILE A 110 13.55 5.77 -18.70
CA ILE A 110 12.22 5.38 -18.21
C ILE A 110 11.14 6.26 -18.83
N ASP A 111 11.36 7.59 -18.87
CA ASP A 111 10.44 8.55 -19.48
C ASP A 111 10.24 8.28 -20.98
N ALA A 112 11.31 8.10 -21.74
CA ALA A 112 11.23 7.82 -23.17
C ALA A 112 10.43 6.53 -23.48
N GLU A 113 10.70 5.45 -22.74
CA GLU A 113 9.99 4.18 -22.90
C GLU A 113 8.55 4.24 -22.37
N ALA A 114 8.29 5.03 -21.33
CA ALA A 114 6.94 5.26 -20.82
C ALA A 114 6.10 6.03 -21.84
N ILE A 115 6.64 7.07 -22.49
CA ILE A 115 5.96 7.80 -23.58
C ILE A 115 5.55 6.84 -24.70
N GLU A 116 6.44 5.94 -25.10
CA GLU A 116 6.12 4.95 -26.13
C GLU A 116 5.06 3.95 -25.67
N ALA A 117 5.16 3.48 -24.42
CA ALA A 117 4.17 2.61 -23.82
C ALA A 117 2.79 3.27 -23.70
N VAL A 118 2.72 4.58 -23.42
CA VAL A 118 1.46 5.32 -23.37
C VAL A 118 0.73 5.27 -24.71
N LYS A 119 1.47 5.39 -25.82
CA LYS A 119 0.93 5.39 -27.18
C LYS A 119 0.51 4.01 -27.65
N THR A 120 1.25 2.97 -27.26
CA THR A 120 1.15 1.63 -27.87
C THR A 120 0.41 0.60 -27.02
N LYS A 121 0.24 0.84 -25.71
CA LYS A 121 -0.29 -0.16 -24.77
C LYS A 121 -1.55 0.33 -24.06
N THR A 122 -2.46 -0.59 -23.81
CA THR A 122 -3.63 -0.40 -22.93
C THR A 122 -3.21 -0.45 -21.45
N GLU A 123 -4.06 0.02 -20.54
CA GLU A 123 -3.78 -0.07 -19.09
C GLU A 123 -3.62 -1.52 -18.63
N ASP A 124 -4.45 -2.45 -19.13
CA ASP A 124 -4.36 -3.87 -18.77
C ASP A 124 -3.04 -4.50 -19.19
N GLU A 125 -2.50 -4.13 -20.35
CA GLU A 125 -1.18 -4.59 -20.79
C GLU A 125 -0.05 -4.04 -19.92
N LEU A 126 -0.19 -2.80 -19.42
CA LEU A 126 0.77 -2.22 -18.48
C LEU A 126 0.72 -2.91 -17.12
N TYR A 127 -0.47 -3.19 -16.60
CA TYR A 127 -0.63 -3.99 -15.39
C TYR A 127 -0.07 -5.41 -15.56
N ALA A 128 -0.33 -6.06 -16.69
CA ALA A 128 0.23 -7.37 -16.98
C ALA A 128 1.77 -7.37 -17.02
N GLN A 129 2.39 -6.31 -17.54
CA GLN A 129 3.86 -6.14 -17.53
C GLN A 129 4.41 -5.99 -16.13
N ILE A 130 3.76 -5.18 -15.28
CA ILE A 130 4.13 -5.06 -13.88
C ILE A 130 4.13 -6.44 -13.21
N ALA A 131 3.04 -7.20 -13.35
CA ALA A 131 2.92 -8.52 -12.74
C ALA A 131 3.96 -9.51 -13.26
N ALA A 132 4.26 -9.49 -14.55
CA ALA A 132 5.27 -10.36 -15.15
C ALA A 132 6.69 -10.07 -14.64
N ALA A 133 6.96 -8.84 -14.20
CA ALA A 133 8.24 -8.42 -13.64
C ALA A 133 8.37 -8.70 -12.13
N LEU A 134 7.29 -9.09 -11.44
CA LEU A 134 7.35 -9.43 -10.02
C LEU A 134 7.95 -10.83 -9.81
N PRO A 135 8.93 -10.99 -8.88
CA PRO A 135 9.41 -12.29 -8.47
C PRO A 135 8.30 -13.19 -7.91
N ARG A 136 8.37 -14.50 -8.18
CA ARG A 136 7.34 -15.46 -7.75
C ARG A 136 7.13 -15.49 -6.23
N ASP A 137 8.19 -15.36 -5.47
CA ASP A 137 8.15 -15.37 -4.01
C ASP A 137 7.47 -14.12 -3.41
N VAL A 138 7.44 -13.00 -4.16
CA VAL A 138 6.60 -11.83 -3.82
C VAL A 138 5.13 -12.20 -3.88
N ILE A 139 4.73 -12.89 -4.95
CA ILE A 139 3.34 -13.36 -5.12
C ILE A 139 2.98 -14.38 -4.05
N GLU A 140 3.89 -15.31 -3.73
CA GLU A 140 3.66 -16.30 -2.67
C GLU A 140 3.53 -15.65 -1.28
N PHE A 141 4.32 -14.61 -0.98
CA PHE A 141 4.21 -13.84 0.26
C PHE A 141 2.83 -13.17 0.39
N VAL A 142 2.39 -12.47 -0.64
CA VAL A 142 1.08 -11.80 -0.69
C VAL A 142 -0.04 -12.83 -0.55
N PHE A 143 0.08 -13.96 -1.24
CA PHE A 143 -0.89 -15.05 -1.19
C PHE A 143 -1.04 -15.62 0.21
N ARG A 144 0.05 -15.79 0.97
CA ARG A 144 -0.05 -16.26 2.37
C ARG A 144 -0.88 -15.33 3.24
N VAL A 145 -0.70 -14.01 3.08
CA VAL A 145 -1.46 -12.98 3.83
C VAL A 145 -2.94 -12.96 3.39
N ASP A 146 -3.21 -13.05 2.09
CA ASP A 146 -4.58 -13.12 1.55
C ASP A 146 -5.31 -14.38 2.05
N ARG A 147 -4.65 -15.55 2.02
CA ARG A 147 -5.18 -16.81 2.55
C ARG A 147 -5.51 -16.71 4.04
N ALA A 148 -4.59 -16.17 4.85
CA ALA A 148 -4.82 -15.97 6.27
C ALA A 148 -6.01 -15.05 6.56
N SER A 149 -6.30 -14.11 5.66
CA SER A 149 -7.47 -13.24 5.74
C SER A 149 -8.76 -13.97 5.35
N ARG A 150 -8.76 -14.69 4.22
CA ARG A 150 -9.95 -15.37 3.67
C ARG A 150 -10.44 -16.55 4.50
N GLU A 151 -9.54 -17.39 5.01
CA GLU A 151 -9.91 -18.60 5.77
C GLU A 151 -10.69 -18.31 7.05
N LYS A 152 -10.69 -17.06 7.52
CA LYS A 152 -11.21 -16.68 8.84
C LYS A 152 -12.47 -15.81 8.76
N LEU A 153 -12.90 -15.46 7.57
CA LEU A 153 -14.11 -14.69 7.31
C LEU A 153 -15.29 -15.62 6.99
N THR A 154 -16.49 -15.18 7.34
CA THR A 154 -17.71 -15.85 6.89
C THR A 154 -17.85 -15.75 5.37
N MET A 155 -18.64 -16.63 4.74
CA MET A 155 -18.87 -16.58 3.29
C MET A 155 -19.38 -15.21 2.81
N THR A 156 -20.21 -14.54 3.62
CA THR A 156 -20.69 -13.19 3.38
C THR A 156 -19.57 -12.15 3.47
N GLU A 157 -18.65 -12.29 4.42
CA GLU A 157 -17.52 -11.35 4.58
C GLU A 157 -16.43 -11.56 3.54
N VAL A 158 -16.24 -12.79 3.04
CA VAL A 158 -15.29 -13.07 1.94
C VAL A 158 -15.70 -12.33 0.65
N LEU A 159 -17.00 -12.11 0.42
CA LEU A 159 -17.50 -11.33 -0.71
C LEU A 159 -17.12 -9.84 -0.63
N TYR A 160 -16.72 -9.34 0.54
CA TYR A 160 -16.26 -7.96 0.71
C TYR A 160 -14.78 -7.80 0.40
N LEU A 161 -14.02 -8.90 0.34
CA LEU A 161 -12.60 -8.82 0.07
C LEU A 161 -12.34 -8.44 -1.39
N PRO A 162 -11.20 -7.78 -1.68
CA PRO A 162 -10.73 -7.66 -3.06
C PRO A 162 -10.63 -9.05 -3.70
N ALA A 163 -10.55 -9.10 -5.03
CA ALA A 163 -10.44 -10.37 -5.74
C ALA A 163 -9.24 -11.18 -5.20
N PRO A 164 -9.35 -12.53 -5.08
CA PRO A 164 -8.27 -13.36 -4.56
C PRO A 164 -6.94 -13.08 -5.25
N ALA A 165 -5.86 -12.99 -4.47
CA ALA A 165 -4.52 -12.88 -5.02
C ALA A 165 -4.15 -14.08 -5.92
N MET A 166 -4.87 -15.19 -5.74
CA MET A 166 -4.79 -16.42 -6.53
C MET A 166 -5.40 -16.32 -7.94
N LEU A 167 -6.06 -15.22 -8.33
CA LEU A 167 -6.47 -15.09 -9.72
C LEU A 167 -5.21 -15.05 -10.59
N GLU A 168 -5.01 -16.11 -11.38
CA GLU A 168 -4.00 -16.24 -12.45
C GLU A 168 -4.02 -15.09 -13.47
N LYS A 169 -4.98 -14.18 -13.35
CA LYS A 169 -5.04 -12.93 -14.09
C LYS A 169 -3.90 -12.02 -13.63
N LYS A 170 -2.75 -12.14 -14.32
CA LYS A 170 -1.58 -11.27 -14.20
C LYS A 170 -1.97 -9.78 -14.10
N VAL A 171 -3.01 -9.36 -14.81
CA VAL A 171 -3.55 -7.98 -14.74
C VAL A 171 -3.93 -7.56 -13.32
N GLU A 172 -4.66 -8.38 -12.56
CA GLU A 172 -5.11 -8.02 -11.20
C GLU A 172 -3.96 -7.95 -10.20
N GLN A 173 -2.95 -8.82 -10.37
CA GLN A 173 -1.71 -8.76 -9.59
C GLN A 173 -0.97 -7.45 -9.86
N GLY A 174 -0.87 -7.05 -11.12
CA GLY A 174 -0.27 -5.78 -11.52
C GLY A 174 -1.03 -4.57 -11.00
N ARG A 175 -2.37 -4.60 -11.07
CA ARG A 175 -3.25 -3.57 -10.50
C ARG A 175 -3.04 -3.45 -8.98
N SER A 176 -2.98 -4.57 -8.28
CA SER A 176 -2.79 -4.61 -6.82
C SER A 176 -1.42 -4.11 -6.41
N PHE A 177 -0.36 -4.50 -7.13
CA PHE A 177 0.99 -4.00 -6.91
C PHE A 177 1.06 -2.50 -7.19
N PHE A 178 0.54 -2.03 -8.33
CA PHE A 178 0.49 -0.60 -8.65
C PHE A 178 -0.25 0.20 -7.57
N ALA A 179 -1.37 -0.31 -7.06
CA ALA A 179 -2.08 0.30 -5.94
C ALA A 179 -1.24 0.35 -4.65
N SER A 180 -0.35 -0.61 -4.43
CA SER A 180 0.51 -0.64 -3.25
C SER A 180 1.58 0.45 -3.28
N LEU A 181 2.00 0.87 -4.47
CA LEU A 181 2.98 1.95 -4.65
C LEU A 181 2.51 3.28 -4.07
N LYS A 182 1.21 3.46 -3.82
CA LYS A 182 0.70 4.63 -3.10
C LYS A 182 1.33 4.80 -1.72
N LEU A 183 1.79 3.70 -1.10
CA LEU A 183 2.45 3.75 0.21
C LEU A 183 3.85 4.39 0.16
N VAL A 184 4.43 4.58 -1.04
CA VAL A 184 5.77 5.17 -1.21
C VAL A 184 5.83 6.32 -2.21
N ILE A 185 5.03 6.29 -3.28
CA ILE A 185 5.04 7.32 -4.32
C ILE A 185 4.20 8.52 -3.91
N TRP A 186 3.09 8.29 -3.20
CA TRP A 186 2.12 9.35 -2.93
C TRP A 186 2.74 10.52 -2.14
N THR A 187 3.60 10.25 -1.16
CA THR A 187 4.28 11.29 -0.38
C THR A 187 5.23 12.14 -1.25
N SER A 188 5.81 11.56 -2.30
CA SER A 188 6.71 12.31 -3.20
C SER A 188 5.96 13.13 -4.25
N LEU A 189 4.80 12.67 -4.74
CA LEU A 189 4.07 13.30 -5.84
C LEU A 189 2.90 14.17 -5.39
N CYS A 190 2.24 13.79 -4.29
CA CYS A 190 0.92 14.29 -3.91
C CYS A 190 0.90 15.03 -2.58
N ASP A 191 1.95 14.92 -1.76
CA ASP A 191 2.05 15.67 -0.51
C ASP A 191 2.25 17.16 -0.83
N PRO A 192 1.41 18.07 -0.30
CA PRO A 192 1.60 19.52 -0.45
C PRO A 192 2.98 20.04 -0.01
N GLN A 193 3.67 19.31 0.86
CA GLN A 193 5.02 19.66 1.31
C GLN A 193 6.12 19.16 0.35
N SER A 194 5.80 18.27 -0.59
CA SER A 194 6.76 17.76 -1.57
C SER A 194 7.12 18.82 -2.63
N GLU A 195 8.39 18.83 -3.04
CA GLU A 195 8.87 19.77 -4.06
C GLU A 195 8.21 19.54 -5.42
N ILE A 196 7.87 18.28 -5.75
CA ILE A 196 7.19 17.96 -7.01
C ILE A 196 5.76 18.51 -7.01
N TYR A 197 5.04 18.36 -5.90
CA TYR A 197 3.69 18.93 -5.79
C TYR A 197 3.72 20.46 -5.84
N LYS A 198 4.66 21.10 -5.13
CA LYS A 198 4.83 22.57 -5.21
C LYS A 198 5.13 23.01 -6.63
N ALA A 199 6.05 22.34 -7.32
CA ALA A 199 6.40 22.65 -8.70
C ALA A 199 5.22 22.46 -9.66
N TRP A 200 4.39 21.44 -9.44
CA TRP A 200 3.14 21.26 -10.19
C TRP A 200 2.18 22.43 -9.95
N TYR A 201 1.90 22.77 -8.70
CA TYR A 201 0.92 23.80 -8.37
C TYR A 201 1.36 25.20 -8.80
N THR A 202 2.66 25.50 -8.77
CA THR A 202 3.21 26.80 -9.16
C THR A 202 3.43 26.93 -10.68
N ASN A 203 3.92 25.87 -11.35
CA ASN A 203 4.38 25.95 -12.75
C ASN A 203 3.49 25.18 -13.74
N GLY A 204 2.47 24.47 -13.26
CA GLY A 204 1.54 23.69 -14.05
C GLY A 204 2.07 22.32 -14.49
N MET A 205 1.15 21.46 -14.94
CA MET A 205 1.43 20.06 -15.35
C MET A 205 2.44 19.94 -16.49
N ALA A 206 2.44 20.89 -17.44
CA ALA A 206 3.40 20.89 -18.55
C ALA A 206 4.85 20.96 -18.05
N HIS A 207 5.10 21.70 -16.95
CA HIS A 207 6.43 21.76 -16.34
C HIS A 207 6.83 20.41 -15.73
N VAL A 208 5.91 19.75 -15.02
CA VAL A 208 6.13 18.45 -14.38
C VAL A 208 6.48 17.37 -15.42
N LEU A 209 5.77 17.37 -16.55
CA LEU A 209 6.01 16.46 -17.67
C LEU A 209 7.35 16.78 -18.36
N ASN A 210 7.60 18.05 -18.70
CA ASN A 210 8.84 18.45 -19.37
C ASN A 210 10.10 18.21 -18.53
N LYS A 211 9.98 18.32 -17.20
CA LYS A 211 11.06 18.01 -16.25
C LYS A 211 11.11 16.55 -15.82
N LYS A 212 10.22 15.70 -16.36
CA LYS A 212 10.19 14.25 -16.11
C LYS A 212 10.04 13.91 -14.62
N TYR A 213 9.37 14.75 -13.85
CA TYR A 213 9.22 14.56 -12.41
C TYR A 213 8.50 13.25 -12.06
N TYR A 214 7.63 12.74 -12.93
CA TYR A 214 7.01 11.40 -12.80
C TYR A 214 8.06 10.30 -12.79
N ALA A 215 8.91 10.25 -13.81
CA ALA A 215 9.94 9.24 -13.95
C ALA A 215 10.94 9.34 -12.78
N ILE A 216 11.28 10.55 -12.35
CA ILE A 216 12.14 10.79 -11.19
C ILE A 216 11.47 10.27 -9.92
N ALA A 217 10.22 10.63 -9.64
CA ALA A 217 9.51 10.19 -8.43
C ALA A 217 9.33 8.67 -8.37
N VAL A 218 8.94 8.06 -9.49
CA VAL A 218 8.80 6.60 -9.60
C VAL A 218 10.16 5.93 -9.39
N SER A 219 11.21 6.43 -10.03
CA SER A 219 12.56 5.86 -9.89
C SER A 219 13.07 5.97 -8.46
N ALA A 220 12.94 7.15 -7.84
CA ALA A 220 13.34 7.39 -6.46
C ALA A 220 12.58 6.48 -5.50
N ALA A 221 11.25 6.40 -5.61
CA ALA A 221 10.45 5.55 -4.74
C ALA A 221 10.79 4.05 -4.88
N LEU A 222 11.08 3.57 -6.10
CA LEU A 222 11.50 2.20 -6.34
C LEU A 222 12.92 1.92 -5.81
N LEU A 223 13.83 2.90 -5.92
CA LEU A 223 15.18 2.83 -5.35
C LEU A 223 15.14 2.82 -3.82
N ASP A 224 14.35 3.68 -3.19
CA ASP A 224 14.16 3.72 -1.74
C ASP A 224 13.56 2.42 -1.19
N LEU A 225 12.79 1.70 -2.01
CA LEU A 225 12.31 0.36 -1.70
C LEU A 225 13.37 -0.74 -1.87
N GLY A 226 14.53 -0.47 -2.47
CA GLY A 226 15.46 -1.52 -2.89
C GLY A 226 14.87 -2.44 -3.96
N PHE A 227 13.93 -1.93 -4.76
CA PHE A 227 13.24 -2.64 -5.84
C PHE A 227 13.40 -1.87 -7.16
N ALA A 228 14.65 -1.69 -7.55
CA ALA A 228 15.04 -0.95 -8.73
C ALA A 228 14.92 -1.86 -9.97
N ALA A 229 13.70 -1.96 -10.52
CA ALA A 229 13.39 -2.80 -11.66
C ALA A 229 12.81 -1.97 -12.81
N LYS A 230 13.57 -1.84 -13.91
CA LYS A 230 13.15 -1.00 -15.04
C LYS A 230 11.86 -1.52 -15.68
N ALA A 231 11.72 -2.86 -15.74
CA ALA A 231 10.52 -3.55 -16.21
C ALA A 231 9.25 -3.21 -15.41
N VAL A 232 9.39 -2.65 -14.20
CA VAL A 232 8.28 -2.12 -13.39
C VAL A 232 8.20 -0.60 -13.51
N ALA A 233 9.33 0.11 -13.46
CA ALA A 233 9.37 1.57 -13.50
C ALA A 233 8.71 2.16 -14.76
N VAL A 234 8.96 1.55 -15.93
CA VAL A 234 8.38 1.99 -17.22
C VAL A 234 6.85 1.87 -17.24
N PRO A 235 6.22 0.70 -17.02
CA PRO A 235 4.77 0.60 -17.06
C PRO A 235 4.09 1.37 -15.92
N VAL A 236 4.71 1.50 -14.75
CA VAL A 236 4.23 2.36 -13.66
C VAL A 236 4.19 3.81 -14.11
N THR A 237 5.28 4.34 -14.67
CA THR A 237 5.36 5.72 -15.18
C THR A 237 4.33 5.95 -16.29
N ALA A 238 4.16 5.00 -17.21
CA ALA A 238 3.15 5.09 -18.26
C ALA A 238 1.72 5.14 -17.70
N LEU A 239 1.41 4.34 -16.66
CA LEU A 239 0.11 4.39 -15.99
C LEU A 239 -0.12 5.74 -15.30
N PHE A 240 0.89 6.31 -14.66
CA PHE A 240 0.82 7.67 -14.09
C PHE A 240 0.50 8.71 -15.16
N MET A 241 1.15 8.64 -16.32
CA MET A 241 0.89 9.56 -17.43
C MET A 241 -0.54 9.42 -17.99
N LYS A 242 -1.07 8.19 -18.06
CA LYS A 242 -2.44 7.93 -18.52
C LYS A 242 -3.51 8.39 -17.52
N LEU A 243 -3.30 8.11 -16.24
CA LEU A 243 -4.24 8.47 -15.17
C LEU A 243 -4.25 9.99 -14.92
N GLY A 244 -3.07 10.62 -14.99
CA GLY A 244 -2.86 11.99 -14.54
C GLY A 244 -2.55 12.07 -13.04
N VAL A 245 -1.75 13.08 -12.63
CA VAL A 245 -1.33 13.28 -11.22
C VAL A 245 -2.53 13.50 -10.33
N GLU A 246 -3.44 14.40 -10.73
CA GLU A 246 -4.60 14.78 -9.93
C GLU A 246 -5.48 13.58 -9.59
N VAL A 247 -5.85 12.82 -10.63
CA VAL A 247 -6.64 11.59 -10.48
C VAL A 247 -5.89 10.56 -9.61
N TYR A 248 -4.58 10.42 -9.77
CA TYR A 248 -3.80 9.53 -8.93
C TYR A 248 -3.80 9.98 -7.47
N CYS A 249 -3.53 11.26 -7.21
CA CYS A 249 -3.43 11.81 -5.86
C CYS A 249 -4.75 11.68 -5.10
N ASP A 250 -5.88 11.87 -5.78
CA ASP A 250 -7.21 11.69 -5.21
C ASP A 250 -7.54 10.21 -4.99
N ARG A 251 -7.37 9.38 -6.02
CA ARG A 251 -7.76 7.96 -5.98
C ARG A 251 -6.88 7.12 -5.07
N TYR A 252 -5.59 7.46 -4.97
CA TYR A 252 -4.58 6.68 -4.26
C TYR A 252 -4.08 7.37 -3.00
N LYS A 253 -4.83 8.34 -2.44
CA LYS A 253 -4.55 8.86 -1.10
C LYS A 253 -4.40 7.70 -0.10
N PRO A 254 -3.26 7.61 0.64
CA PRO A 254 -3.12 6.63 1.70
C PRO A 254 -4.20 6.88 2.74
N GLY A 255 -5.13 5.93 2.87
CA GLY A 255 -6.06 5.91 4.00
C GLY A 255 -5.37 5.30 5.21
N GLU A 256 -5.69 5.82 6.38
CA GLU A 256 -5.37 5.16 7.64
C GLU A 256 -6.35 4.00 7.85
N ILE A 257 -5.86 2.93 8.48
CA ILE A 257 -6.73 1.83 8.93
C ILE A 257 -7.86 2.37 9.85
N LEU A 258 -7.62 3.52 10.49
CA LEU A 258 -8.48 4.14 11.48
C LEU A 258 -9.46 5.19 10.94
N ASP A 259 -9.45 5.49 9.64
CA ASP A 259 -10.20 6.61 9.05
C ASP A 259 -11.73 6.49 9.16
N GLY A 260 -12.27 5.30 9.45
CA GLY A 260 -13.70 5.07 9.74
C GLY A 260 -14.19 5.63 11.09
N ARG A 261 -13.60 6.72 11.58
CA ARG A 261 -14.08 7.54 12.70
C ARG A 261 -14.26 8.96 12.18
N ASP A 262 -15.49 9.38 11.90
CA ASP A 262 -15.87 10.78 11.65
C ASP A 262 -15.71 11.67 12.90
N GLU A 263 -14.56 11.63 13.57
CA GLU A 263 -14.24 12.49 14.72
C GLU A 263 -12.85 13.07 14.52
N LYS A 264 -12.84 14.30 13.98
CA LYS A 264 -11.79 15.32 14.00
C LYS A 264 -10.43 14.83 14.52
N ARG A 265 -9.51 14.58 13.58
CA ARG A 265 -8.08 14.56 13.86
C ARG A 265 -7.71 15.93 14.47
N PRO A 266 -7.02 16.01 15.62
CA PRO A 266 -6.39 17.26 16.00
C PRO A 266 -5.34 17.58 14.92
N SER A 267 -5.56 18.71 14.24
CA SER A 267 -4.63 19.35 13.30
C SER A 267 -3.33 19.72 13.98
#